data_AF-A0A1G9ZHL8-F1
#
_entry.id   AF-A0A1G9ZHL8-F1
#
_cell.length_a   1.000
_cell.length_b   1.000
_cell.length_c   1.000
_cell.angle_alpha   90.00
_cell.angle_beta   90.00
_cell.angle_gamma   90.00
#
_symmetry.space_group_name_H-M   'P 1'
#
loop_
_entity.id
_entity.type
_entity.pdbx_description
1 polymer ?
#
loop_
_entity_poly.entity_id
_entity_poly.type
_entity_poly.pdbx_seq_one_letter_code
_entity_poly.pdbx_strand_id
1 'polypeptide(L)'
;MASISAKWNKTGQGFERDDDTLSVGVYVTTADVHYHGDDVHVRPDVPSEMANSYQVYAVVGLDGTDGQRVPFINYAELSDAVTFATLVTRYLDERDNVIGVEEIAEREPGADDDWWPEGVVDGDETAPREALAAMLGTYAERLDEALSS
;
A
#
# COMPACT_ATOMS: atom_id res chain seq x y z
N MET A 1 17.64 8.45 12.48
CA MET A 1 16.27 7.95 12.70
C MET A 1 15.33 8.91 12.00
N ALA A 2 14.88 8.56 10.79
CA ALA A 2 13.80 9.30 10.15
C ALA A 2 12.55 9.07 11.02
N SER A 3 12.10 10.10 11.72
CA SER A 3 10.84 10.05 12.46
C SER A 3 9.76 9.70 11.45
N ILE A 4 8.97 8.66 11.75
CA ILE A 4 7.65 8.46 11.15
C ILE A 4 7.00 9.84 11.19
N SER A 5 6.86 10.42 9.99
CA SER A 5 6.50 11.80 9.77
C SER A 5 5.28 12.15 10.63
N ALA A 6 5.23 13.36 11.19
CA ALA A 6 4.13 13.90 12.02
C ALA A 6 2.76 13.98 11.30
N LYS A 7 2.60 13.25 10.20
CA LYS A 7 1.43 13.13 9.34
C LYS A 7 0.71 11.79 9.47
N TRP A 8 1.29 10.82 10.19
CA TRP A 8 0.69 9.49 10.37
C TRP A 8 0.20 9.31 11.81
N ASN A 9 -1.10 9.10 11.98
CA ASN A 9 -1.75 8.84 13.25
C ASN A 9 -1.96 7.33 13.42
N LYS A 10 -1.48 6.77 14.54
CA LYS A 10 -1.79 5.38 14.89
C LYS A 10 -3.25 5.27 15.33
N THR A 11 -4.03 4.44 14.68
CA THR A 11 -5.42 4.11 15.04
C THR A 11 -5.54 2.68 15.54
N GLY A 12 -6.70 2.31 16.09
CA GLY A 12 -6.92 0.98 16.68
C GLY A 12 -6.79 -0.17 15.68
N GLN A 13 -6.80 0.12 14.39
CA GLN A 13 -6.72 -0.84 13.28
C GLN A 13 -5.51 -0.55 12.38
N GLY A 14 -4.60 0.36 12.73
CA GLY A 14 -3.50 0.69 11.82
C GLY A 14 -2.85 2.06 11.98
N PHE A 15 -2.36 2.60 10.86
CA PHE A 15 -1.85 3.96 10.72
C PHE A 15 -2.60 4.67 9.59
N GLU A 16 -3.07 5.89 9.86
CA GLU A 16 -3.82 6.74 8.95
C GLU A 16 -3.01 8.02 8.68
N ARG A 17 -3.06 8.55 7.45
CA ARG A 17 -2.48 9.86 7.14
C ARG A 17 -3.53 10.96 7.34
N ASP A 18 -3.11 12.06 7.96
CA ASP A 18 -3.93 13.22 8.34
C ASP A 18 -4.09 14.21 7.15
N ASP A 19 -4.66 13.79 6.02
CA ASP A 19 -4.87 14.67 4.86
C ASP A 19 -6.34 14.63 4.37
N ASP A 20 -7.11 15.62 4.81
CA ASP A 20 -8.57 15.74 4.66
C ASP A 20 -9.06 16.13 3.25
N THR A 21 -8.18 16.20 2.25
CA THR A 21 -8.52 16.76 0.91
C THR A 21 -8.72 15.73 -0.20
N LEU A 22 -8.30 14.48 0.00
CA LEU A 22 -8.57 13.37 -0.92
C LEU A 22 -9.64 12.46 -0.33
N SER A 23 -10.69 12.13 -1.09
CA SER A 23 -11.68 11.07 -0.74
C SER A 23 -11.07 9.65 -0.70
N VAL A 24 -9.74 9.55 -0.63
CA VAL A 24 -8.94 8.33 -0.66
C VAL A 24 -7.89 8.42 0.45
N GLY A 25 -7.92 7.46 1.37
CA GLY A 25 -6.88 7.29 2.39
C GLY A 25 -6.04 6.04 2.11
N VAL A 26 -4.72 6.12 2.30
CA VAL A 26 -3.82 4.95 2.32
C VAL A 26 -3.50 4.62 3.77
N TYR A 27 -3.59 3.35 4.11
CA TYR A 27 -3.56 2.85 5.47
C TYR A 27 -2.63 1.65 5.60
N VAL A 28 -2.10 1.47 6.80
CA VAL A 28 -1.30 0.29 7.17
C VAL A 28 -1.93 -0.39 8.37
N THR A 29 -2.26 -1.67 8.26
CA THR A 29 -2.71 -2.50 9.40
C THR A 29 -1.78 -3.68 9.62
N THR A 30 -1.91 -4.35 10.76
CA THR A 30 -1.35 -5.68 10.98
C THR A 30 -2.13 -6.74 10.21
N ALA A 31 -1.43 -7.75 9.70
CA ALA A 31 -2.03 -8.89 9.01
C ALA A 31 -1.36 -10.21 9.41
N ASP A 32 -2.14 -11.28 9.33
CA ASP A 32 -1.68 -12.66 9.43
C ASP A 32 -1.84 -13.32 8.07
N VAL A 33 -0.70 -13.63 7.44
CA VAL A 33 -0.63 -14.14 6.06
C VAL A 33 -0.09 -15.57 6.08
N HIS A 34 -0.84 -16.50 5.49
CA HIS A 34 -0.46 -17.91 5.41
C HIS A 34 -0.55 -18.43 3.97
N TYR A 35 0.41 -19.26 3.61
CA TYR A 35 0.40 -20.00 2.35
C TYR A 35 -0.29 -21.34 2.54
N HIS A 36 -1.28 -21.65 1.70
CA HIS A 36 -1.96 -22.94 1.67
C HIS A 36 -1.83 -23.57 0.28
N GLY A 37 -0.73 -24.29 0.05
CA GLY A 37 -0.38 -24.76 -1.28
C GLY A 37 0.08 -23.57 -2.12
N ASP A 38 -0.57 -23.37 -3.28
CA ASP A 38 -0.30 -22.23 -4.17
C ASP A 38 -1.14 -20.99 -3.79
N ASP A 39 -2.08 -21.10 -2.84
CA ASP A 39 -2.97 -20.00 -2.45
C ASP A 39 -2.42 -19.20 -1.26
N VAL A 40 -2.52 -17.87 -1.34
CA VAL A 40 -2.21 -16.95 -0.25
C VAL A 40 -3.48 -16.55 0.49
N HIS A 41 -3.55 -16.82 1.79
CA HIS A 41 -4.63 -16.37 2.67
C HIS A 41 -4.16 -15.19 3.52
N VAL A 42 -4.86 -14.06 3.42
CA VAL A 42 -4.57 -12.86 4.19
C VAL A 42 -5.71 -12.56 5.15
N ARG A 43 -5.40 -12.50 6.45
CA ARG A 43 -6.32 -12.03 7.48
C ARG A 43 -5.85 -10.67 8.00
N PRO A 44 -6.50 -9.56 7.61
CA PRO A 44 -6.15 -8.23 8.12
C PRO A 44 -6.66 -8.00 9.55
N ASP A 45 -6.17 -6.92 10.17
CA ASP A 45 -6.63 -6.37 11.46
C ASP A 45 -6.52 -7.36 12.63
N VAL A 46 -5.51 -8.22 12.57
CA VAL A 46 -5.19 -9.14 13.66
C VAL A 46 -4.44 -8.41 14.78
N PRO A 47 -4.59 -8.83 16.04
CA PRO A 47 -3.75 -8.32 17.13
C PRO A 47 -2.26 -8.45 16.80
N SER A 48 -1.43 -7.49 17.25
CA SER A 48 0.00 -7.46 16.94
C SER A 48 0.75 -8.73 17.38
N GLU A 49 0.30 -9.41 18.43
CA GLU A 49 0.89 -10.70 18.86
C GLU A 49 0.62 -11.88 17.90
N MET A 50 -0.35 -11.74 17.00
CA MET A 50 -0.72 -12.75 16.00
C MET A 50 -0.30 -12.34 14.58
N ALA A 51 0.13 -11.10 14.40
CA ALA A 51 0.52 -10.56 13.10
C ALA A 51 1.90 -11.09 12.69
N ASN A 52 2.05 -11.44 11.43
CA ASN A 52 3.34 -11.74 10.81
C ASN A 52 3.71 -10.77 9.68
N SER A 53 2.84 -9.82 9.38
CA SER A 53 3.07 -8.80 8.35
C SER A 53 2.24 -7.53 8.62
N TYR A 54 2.50 -6.52 7.81
CA TYR A 54 1.79 -5.25 7.76
C TYR A 54 1.20 -5.09 6.37
N GLN A 55 -0.12 -5.10 6.28
CA GLN A 55 -0.83 -4.87 5.03
C GLN A 55 -0.97 -3.37 4.77
N VAL A 56 -0.55 -2.94 3.58
CA VAL A 56 -0.87 -1.64 3.02
C VAL A 56 -2.13 -1.76 2.16
N TYR A 57 -3.08 -0.87 2.37
CA TYR A 57 -4.34 -0.83 1.64
C TYR A 57 -4.84 0.60 1.48
N ALA A 58 -5.71 0.83 0.50
CA ALA A 58 -6.47 2.07 0.39
C ALA A 58 -7.92 1.86 0.85
N VAL A 59 -8.56 2.93 1.33
CA VAL A 59 -10.02 3.01 1.44
C VAL A 59 -10.50 3.99 0.39
N VAL A 60 -11.36 3.52 -0.50
CA VAL A 60 -12.00 4.32 -1.56
C VAL A 60 -13.49 4.46 -1.28
N GLY A 61 -14.14 5.46 -1.90
CA GLY A 61 -15.58 5.67 -1.73
C GLY A 61 -15.96 6.25 -0.36
N LEU A 62 -15.10 7.08 0.23
CA LEU A 62 -15.35 7.76 1.52
C LEU A 62 -16.55 8.73 1.49
N ASP A 63 -17.08 9.01 0.30
CA ASP A 63 -18.25 9.88 0.07
C ASP A 63 -19.59 9.20 0.48
N GLY A 64 -19.55 7.93 0.92
CA GLY A 64 -20.70 7.14 1.41
C GLY A 64 -20.44 6.45 2.76
N THR A 65 -21.40 5.64 3.23
CA THR A 65 -21.29 4.92 4.53
C THR A 65 -20.40 3.67 4.48
N ASP A 66 -20.00 3.22 3.29
CA ASP A 66 -19.31 1.95 3.08
C ASP A 66 -18.04 2.18 2.27
N GLY A 67 -17.01 2.76 2.89
CA GLY A 67 -15.68 2.84 2.28
C GLY A 67 -15.17 1.44 1.94
N GLN A 68 -14.77 1.22 0.68
CA GLN A 68 -14.26 -0.08 0.22
C GLN A 68 -12.76 -0.17 0.46
N ARG A 69 -12.33 -1.25 1.11
CA ARG A 69 -10.92 -1.57 1.31
C ARG A 69 -10.34 -2.24 0.08
N VAL A 70 -9.24 -1.68 -0.42
CA VAL A 70 -8.49 -2.18 -1.58
C VAL A 70 -7.06 -2.52 -1.13
N PRO A 71 -6.69 -3.81 -0.98
CA PRO A 71 -5.34 -4.19 -0.56
C PRO A 71 -4.32 -3.94 -1.68
N PHE A 72 -3.10 -3.52 -1.31
CA PHE A 72 -1.99 -3.36 -2.24
C PHE A 72 -0.92 -4.44 -2.06
N ILE A 73 -0.33 -4.50 -0.87
CA ILE A 73 0.88 -5.29 -0.60
C ILE A 73 0.99 -5.56 0.89
N ASN A 74 1.63 -6.65 1.29
CA ASN A 74 1.95 -6.93 2.69
C ASN A 74 3.46 -6.99 2.86
N TYR A 75 4.01 -6.29 3.85
CA TYR A 75 5.43 -6.33 4.19
C TYR A 75 5.66 -7.03 5.52
N ALA A 76 6.78 -7.74 5.67
CA ALA A 76 7.17 -8.29 6.97
C ALA A 76 7.43 -7.16 7.99
N GLU A 77 8.02 -6.06 7.53
CA GLU A 77 8.46 -4.95 8.37
C GLU A 77 7.56 -3.72 8.23
N LEU A 78 7.27 -3.07 9.38
CA LEU A 78 6.44 -1.87 9.43
C LEU A 78 7.08 -0.69 8.67
N SER A 79 8.41 -0.58 8.72
CA SER A 79 9.13 0.51 8.04
C SER A 79 8.91 0.49 6.53
N ASP A 80 8.85 -0.69 5.94
CA ASP A 80 8.68 -0.86 4.49
C ASP A 80 7.24 -0.60 4.09
N ALA A 81 6.28 -1.12 4.87
CA ALA A 81 4.86 -0.81 4.70
C ALA A 81 4.57 0.70 4.75
N VAL A 82 5.16 1.42 5.73
CA VAL A 82 4.99 2.88 5.86
C VAL A 82 5.67 3.62 4.71
N THR A 83 6.84 3.15 4.27
CA THR A 83 7.55 3.73 3.13
C THR A 83 6.72 3.58 1.85
N PHE A 84 6.22 2.37 1.58
CA PHE A 84 5.34 2.09 0.45
C PHE A 84 4.07 2.96 0.49
N ALA A 85 3.37 3.00 1.62
CA ALA A 85 2.18 3.83 1.80
C ALA A 85 2.44 5.33 1.53
N THR A 86 3.60 5.82 1.96
CA THR A 86 4.02 7.21 1.70
C THR A 86 4.26 7.46 0.21
N LEU A 87 4.88 6.51 -0.50
CA LEU A 87 5.11 6.62 -1.95
C LEU A 87 3.79 6.62 -2.72
N VAL A 88 2.89 5.68 -2.41
CA VAL A 88 1.54 5.63 -3.02
C VAL A 88 0.82 6.95 -2.81
N THR A 89 0.85 7.50 -1.58
CA THR A 89 0.12 8.74 -1.35
C THR A 89 0.72 9.91 -2.12
N ARG A 90 2.06 10.03 -2.20
CA ARG A 90 2.70 11.06 -3.04
C ARG A 90 2.32 10.94 -4.51
N TYR A 91 2.29 9.71 -5.01
CA TYR A 91 1.88 9.43 -6.38
C TYR A 91 0.42 9.86 -6.64
N LEU A 92 -0.48 9.59 -5.70
CA LEU A 92 -1.89 10.00 -5.80
C LEU A 92 -2.06 11.51 -5.66
N ASP A 93 -1.33 12.15 -4.74
CA ASP A 93 -1.33 13.61 -4.52
C ASP A 93 -1.00 14.37 -5.82
N GLU A 94 -0.01 13.89 -6.60
CA GLU A 94 0.38 14.52 -7.87
C GLU A 94 -0.62 14.30 -9.01
N ARG A 95 -1.44 13.24 -8.96
CA ARG A 95 -2.36 12.88 -10.06
C ARG A 95 -3.75 13.51 -9.96
N ASP A 96 -4.12 14.11 -8.83
CA ASP A 96 -5.38 14.84 -8.60
C ASP A 96 -6.64 14.11 -9.15
N ASN A 97 -6.67 12.77 -9.10
CA ASN A 97 -7.76 11.99 -9.69
C ASN A 97 -7.99 10.65 -8.97
N VAL A 98 -9.25 10.37 -8.64
CA VAL A 98 -9.73 9.23 -7.82
C VAL A 98 -9.39 7.86 -8.45
N ILE A 99 -9.17 7.83 -9.76
CA ILE A 99 -8.91 6.62 -10.57
C ILE A 99 -7.56 5.96 -10.22
N GLY A 100 -6.64 6.67 -9.55
CA GLY A 100 -5.27 6.20 -9.31
C GLY A 100 -5.15 4.94 -8.42
N VAL A 101 -6.10 4.66 -7.53
CA VAL A 101 -6.05 3.46 -6.66
C VAL A 101 -6.44 2.20 -7.41
N GLU A 102 -7.52 2.24 -8.19
CA GLU A 102 -7.97 1.13 -9.03
C GLU A 102 -6.88 0.80 -10.06
N GLU A 103 -6.21 1.82 -10.61
CA GLU A 103 -5.06 1.63 -11.51
C GLU A 103 -3.85 0.92 -10.86
N ILE A 104 -3.68 1.00 -9.54
CA ILE A 104 -2.59 0.32 -8.82
C ILE A 104 -3.01 -1.11 -8.43
N ALA A 105 -4.26 -1.30 -7.97
CA ALA A 105 -4.70 -2.56 -7.38
C ALA A 105 -5.26 -3.58 -8.38
N GLU A 106 -5.93 -3.12 -9.45
CA GLU A 106 -6.58 -4.00 -10.43
C GLU A 106 -5.70 -4.28 -11.65
N ARG A 107 -4.49 -3.71 -11.69
CA ARG A 107 -3.59 -3.90 -12.81
C ARG A 107 -3.00 -5.31 -12.75
N GLU A 108 -3.07 -6.04 -13.85
CA GLU A 108 -2.32 -7.29 -13.97
C GLU A 108 -0.82 -6.96 -14.17
N PRO A 109 0.10 -7.83 -13.70
CA PRO A 109 1.52 -7.72 -14.02
C PRO A 109 1.70 -7.51 -15.53
N GLY A 110 2.55 -6.56 -15.89
CA GLY A 110 2.81 -6.25 -17.30
C GLY A 110 3.41 -7.46 -18.01
N ALA A 111 3.21 -7.59 -19.32
CA ALA A 111 3.73 -8.72 -20.10
C ALA A 111 5.28 -8.87 -20.06
N ASP A 112 5.99 -7.85 -19.56
CA ASP A 112 7.44 -7.83 -19.40
C ASP A 112 7.90 -7.85 -17.91
N ASP A 113 6.96 -7.80 -16.95
CA ASP A 113 7.24 -7.76 -15.52
C ASP A 113 6.36 -8.79 -14.79
N ASP A 114 6.90 -9.99 -14.59
CA ASP A 114 6.22 -11.13 -13.97
C ASP A 114 6.02 -10.96 -12.45
N TRP A 115 6.48 -9.84 -11.87
CA TRP A 115 6.44 -9.62 -10.44
C TRP A 115 5.12 -8.99 -10.00
N TRP A 116 4.37 -9.72 -9.17
CA TRP A 116 3.19 -9.22 -8.44
C TRP A 116 3.30 -9.60 -6.97
N PRO A 117 2.91 -8.73 -6.01
CA PRO A 117 3.05 -9.04 -4.59
C PRO A 117 2.08 -10.15 -4.15
N GLU A 118 2.57 -11.39 -4.09
CA GLU A 118 1.87 -12.53 -3.53
C GLU A 118 2.31 -12.81 -2.09
N GLY A 119 1.45 -12.48 -1.13
CA GLY A 119 1.71 -12.74 0.28
C GLY A 119 2.57 -11.68 0.95
N VAL A 120 3.60 -12.10 1.68
CA VAL A 120 4.48 -11.20 2.45
C VAL A 120 5.74 -10.92 1.65
N VAL A 121 5.98 -9.64 1.35
CA VAL A 121 7.14 -9.14 0.63
C VAL A 121 8.23 -8.76 1.63
N ASP A 122 9.46 -9.16 1.32
CA ASP A 122 10.67 -8.69 2.00
C ASP A 122 11.14 -7.38 1.35
N GLY A 123 11.20 -6.31 2.13
CA GLY A 123 11.64 -4.99 1.65
C GLY A 123 13.12 -4.94 1.26
N ASP A 124 13.94 -5.88 1.74
CA ASP A 124 15.34 -6.02 1.35
C ASP A 124 15.47 -6.71 -0.03
N GLU A 125 14.53 -7.58 -0.40
CA GLU A 125 14.50 -8.25 -1.71
C GLU A 125 13.77 -7.42 -2.76
N THR A 126 12.67 -6.77 -2.38
CA THR A 126 11.92 -5.86 -3.27
C THR A 126 11.57 -4.58 -2.52
N ALA A 127 12.40 -3.57 -2.74
CA ALA A 127 12.27 -2.30 -2.04
C ALA A 127 10.92 -1.63 -2.34
N PRO A 128 10.33 -0.89 -1.39
CA PRO A 128 9.03 -0.22 -1.58
C PRO A 128 8.86 0.61 -2.85
N ARG A 129 9.92 1.26 -3.33
CA ARG A 129 9.89 2.00 -4.59
C ARG A 129 9.82 1.09 -5.81
N GLU A 130 10.59 0.01 -5.81
CA GLU A 130 10.63 -0.96 -6.89
C GLU A 130 9.30 -1.70 -6.97
N ALA A 131 8.76 -2.10 -5.81
CA ALA A 131 7.42 -2.66 -5.70
C ALA A 131 6.36 -1.75 -6.33
N LEU A 132 6.34 -0.46 -5.98
CA LEU A 132 5.36 0.47 -6.52
C LEU A 132 5.58 0.71 -8.01
N ALA A 133 6.82 0.84 -8.47
CA ALA A 133 7.14 1.01 -9.89
C ALA A 133 6.66 -0.18 -10.72
N ALA A 134 6.88 -1.42 -10.23
CA ALA A 134 6.40 -2.64 -10.88
C ALA A 134 4.86 -2.68 -10.93
N MET A 135 4.18 -2.38 -9.81
CA MET A 135 2.71 -2.29 -9.77
C MET A 135 2.14 -1.23 -10.73
N LEU A 136 2.85 -0.11 -10.93
CA LEU A 136 2.46 0.93 -11.89
C LEU A 136 2.77 0.57 -13.35
N GLY A 137 3.67 -0.39 -13.59
CA GLY A 137 4.12 -0.81 -14.91
C GLY A 137 4.56 0.36 -15.79
N THR A 138 3.89 0.55 -16.93
CA THR A 138 4.18 1.64 -17.89
C THR A 138 4.08 3.04 -17.31
N TYR A 139 3.46 3.22 -16.14
CA TYR A 139 3.32 4.52 -15.48
C TYR A 139 4.38 4.76 -14.39
N ALA A 140 5.37 3.89 -14.24
CA ALA A 140 6.46 4.07 -13.28
C ALA A 140 7.20 5.41 -13.46
N GLU A 141 7.32 5.91 -14.69
CA GLU A 141 7.91 7.23 -14.96
C GLU A 141 7.17 8.38 -14.26
N ARG A 142 5.86 8.24 -14.02
CA ARG A 142 5.07 9.23 -13.27
C ARG A 142 5.32 9.19 -11.78
N LEU A 143 5.77 8.05 -11.25
CA LEU A 143 6.25 7.98 -9.86
C LEU A 143 7.50 8.83 -9.69
N ASP A 144 8.42 8.80 -10.66
CA ASP A 144 9.62 9.63 -10.61
C ASP A 144 9.28 11.12 -10.67
N GLU A 145 8.32 11.52 -11.50
CA GLU A 145 7.79 12.89 -11.56
C GLU A 145 7.24 13.32 -10.18
N ALA A 146 6.34 12.53 -9.58
CA ALA A 146 5.73 12.80 -8.27
C ALA A 146 6.73 12.82 -7.10
N LEU A 147 7.88 12.16 -7.24
CA LEU A 147 8.95 12.20 -6.23
C LEU A 147 9.92 13.37 -6.41
N SER A 148 9.91 14.01 -7.58
CA SER A 148 10.81 15.12 -7.94
C SER A 148 10.24 16.51 -7.71
N SER A 149 8.91 16.64 -7.60
CA SER A 149 8.15 17.84 -7.24
C SER A 149 8.24 18.19 -5.75
#